data_AF-A0A1M5QMN4-F1
#
_entry.id   AF-A0A1M5QMN4-F1
#
_cell.length_a   1.000
_cell.length_b   1.000
_cell.length_c   1.000
_cell.angle_alpha   90.00
_cell.angle_beta   90.00
_cell.angle_gamma   90.00
#
_symmetry.space_group_name_H-M   'P 1'
#
loop_
_entity.id
_entity.type
_entity.pdbx_description
1 polymer ?
#
loop_
_entity_poly.entity_id
_entity_poly.type
_entity_poly.pdbx_seq_one_letter_code
_entity_poly.pdbx_strand_id
1 'polypeptide(L)'
;MKNPYSAIINHMRTQGAKFNTPYVQVGVVVSPDPLTIKLRDLQIGKDNLLVADHLLQGTDWLMADNLVALIPTLDEQTYIVLARVVSV
;
A
#
# COMPACT_ATOMS: atom_id res chain seq x y z
N MET A 1 -26.77 -4.69 -30.53
CA MET A 1 -27.51 -4.08 -29.41
C MET A 1 -26.65 -4.15 -28.16
N LYS A 2 -26.50 -3.06 -27.38
CA LYS A 2 -25.82 -3.10 -26.08
C LYS A 2 -26.70 -3.89 -25.11
N ASN A 3 -26.17 -4.97 -24.53
CA ASN A 3 -26.89 -5.75 -23.54
C ASN A 3 -27.18 -4.87 -22.30
N PRO A 4 -28.45 -4.63 -21.94
CA PRO A 4 -28.81 -3.72 -20.85
C PRO A 4 -28.31 -4.20 -19.49
N TYR A 5 -28.19 -5.51 -19.29
CA TYR A 5 -27.62 -6.08 -18.06
C TYR A 5 -26.13 -5.76 -17.94
N SER A 6 -25.38 -5.86 -19.03
CA SER A 6 -23.96 -5.52 -19.05
C SER A 6 -23.71 -4.02 -18.78
N ALA A 7 -24.62 -3.16 -19.23
CA ALA A 7 -24.55 -1.73 -18.97
C ALA A 7 -24.75 -1.41 -17.47
N ILE A 8 -25.71 -2.06 -16.82
CA ILE A 8 -25.96 -1.90 -15.38
C ILE A 8 -24.77 -2.41 -14.56
N ILE A 9 -24.25 -3.60 -14.87
CA ILE A 9 -23.08 -4.16 -14.15
C ILE A 9 -21.84 -3.28 -14.32
N ASN A 10 -21.58 -2.76 -15.52
CA ASN A 10 -20.47 -1.84 -15.73
C ASN A 10 -20.68 -0.53 -14.98
N HIS A 11 -21.90 -0.01 -14.94
CA HIS A 11 -22.20 1.19 -14.17
C HIS A 11 -21.97 0.98 -12.67
N MET A 12 -22.42 -0.14 -12.11
CA MET A 12 -22.18 -0.52 -10.71
C MET A 12 -20.67 -0.61 -10.40
N ARG A 13 -19.89 -1.24 -11.29
CA ARG A 13 -18.43 -1.33 -11.14
C ARG A 13 -17.76 0.04 -11.16
N THR A 14 -18.14 0.91 -12.12
CA THR A 14 -17.58 2.27 -12.23
C THR A 14 -17.94 3.14 -11.03
N GLN A 15 -19.19 3.08 -10.53
CA GLN A 15 -19.57 3.87 -9.35
C GLN A 15 -18.95 3.33 -8.05
N GLY A 16 -18.82 2.01 -7.90
CA GLY A 16 -18.16 1.39 -6.75
C GLY A 16 -16.67 1.70 -6.68
N ALA A 17 -15.99 1.82 -7.82
CA ALA A 17 -14.57 2.17 -7.87
C ALA A 17 -14.28 3.66 -7.59
N LYS A 18 -15.23 4.57 -7.87
CA LYS A 18 -15.02 6.03 -7.80
C LYS A 18 -14.63 6.56 -6.42
N PHE A 19 -15.00 5.86 -5.35
CA PHE A 19 -14.69 6.23 -3.96
C PHE A 19 -13.95 5.13 -3.21
N ASN A 20 -13.38 4.16 -3.94
CA ASN A 20 -12.52 3.13 -3.35
C ASN A 20 -11.07 3.62 -3.36
N THR A 21 -10.78 4.68 -2.60
CA THR A 21 -9.40 5.13 -2.40
C THR A 21 -8.60 3.94 -1.86
N PRO A 22 -7.41 3.64 -2.41
CA PRO A 22 -6.51 2.66 -1.79
C PRO A 22 -6.33 3.03 -0.32
N TYR A 23 -6.88 2.21 0.58
CA TYR A 23 -6.89 2.54 2.00
C TYR A 23 -5.45 2.59 2.51
N VAL A 24 -5.15 3.60 3.34
CA VAL A 24 -3.90 3.61 4.11
C VAL A 24 -3.94 2.42 5.04
N GLN A 25 -2.91 1.60 4.95
CA GLN A 25 -2.74 0.40 5.75
C GLN A 25 -1.47 0.54 6.60
N VAL A 26 -1.47 -0.10 7.76
CA VAL A 26 -0.31 -0.11 8.66
C VAL A 26 0.40 -1.44 8.51
N GLY A 27 1.68 -1.38 8.17
CA GLY A 27 2.58 -2.53 8.12
C GLY A 27 3.68 -2.42 9.17
N VAL A 28 4.38 -3.53 9.38
CA VAL A 28 5.53 -3.65 10.28
C VAL A 28 6.77 -3.97 9.45
N VAL A 29 7.85 -3.24 9.64
CA VAL A 29 9.14 -3.58 9.01
C VAL A 29 9.69 -4.86 9.64
N VAL A 30 9.97 -5.86 8.81
CA VAL A 30 10.56 -7.14 9.24
C VAL A 30 12.07 -7.14 9.07
N SER A 31 12.56 -6.59 7.95
CA SER A 31 13.99 -6.43 7.68
C SER A 31 14.24 -5.07 7.05
N PRO A 32 15.26 -4.30 7.50
CA PRO A 32 15.65 -3.05 6.88
C PRO A 32 16.44 -3.25 5.58
N ASP A 33 17.18 -4.35 5.46
CA ASP A 33 18.03 -4.65 4.30
C ASP A 33 18.11 -6.17 4.02
N PRO A 34 17.54 -6.67 2.90
CA PRO A 34 16.68 -5.94 1.97
C PRO A 34 15.36 -5.56 2.64
N LEU A 35 14.90 -4.32 2.39
CA LEU A 35 13.68 -3.80 2.99
C LEU A 35 12.50 -4.74 2.75
N THR A 36 11.92 -5.23 3.84
CA THR A 36 10.80 -6.17 3.84
C THR A 36 9.77 -5.69 4.85
N ILE A 37 8.54 -5.50 4.40
CA ILE A 37 7.43 -5.01 5.24
C ILE A 37 6.33 -6.06 5.27
N LYS A 38 5.88 -6.41 6.47
CA LYS A 38 4.75 -7.31 6.69
C LYS A 38 3.47 -6.49 6.82
N LEU A 39 2.51 -6.79 5.97
CA LEU A 39 1.17 -6.24 5.96
C LEU A 39 0.18 -7.38 6.19
N ARG A 40 -0.38 -7.47 7.41
CA ARG A 40 -1.19 -8.63 7.84
C ARG A 40 -0.42 -9.94 7.60
N ASP A 41 -0.88 -10.78 6.67
CA ASP A 41 -0.25 -12.06 6.31
C ASP A 41 0.66 -11.96 5.08
N LEU A 42 0.68 -10.81 4.39
CA LEU A 42 1.50 -10.55 3.22
C LEU A 42 2.87 -10.01 3.64
N GLN A 43 3.95 -10.54 3.06
CA GLN A 43 5.27 -9.93 3.12
C GLN A 43 5.60 -9.29 1.78
N ILE A 44 5.92 -7.99 1.80
CA ILE A 44 6.22 -7.19 0.62
C ILE A 44 7.73 -6.92 0.64
N GLY A 45 8.43 -7.40 -0.37
CA GLY A 45 9.86 -7.17 -0.54
C GLY A 45 10.15 -5.87 -1.28
N LYS A 46 11.43 -5.44 -1.20
CA LYS A 46 11.96 -4.21 -1.80
C LYS A 46 11.51 -3.94 -3.24
N ASP A 47 11.44 -4.97 -4.08
CA ASP A 47 11.09 -4.82 -5.50
C ASP A 47 9.66 -4.33 -5.73
N ASN A 48 8.79 -4.52 -4.73
CA ASN A 48 7.39 -4.10 -4.74
C ASN A 48 7.12 -2.91 -3.80
N LEU A 49 8.17 -2.21 -3.35
CA LEU A 49 8.07 -1.07 -2.44
C LEU A 49 8.57 0.21 -3.10
N LEU A 50 7.72 1.23 -3.09
CA LEU A 50 8.07 2.61 -3.41
C LEU A 50 8.19 3.37 -2.09
N VAL A 51 9.39 3.82 -1.74
CA VAL A 51 9.64 4.51 -0.47
C VAL A 51 9.76 6.01 -0.74
N ALA A 52 9.03 6.84 0.02
CA ALA A 52 9.18 8.28 -0.07
C ALA A 52 10.64 8.69 0.26
N ASP A 53 11.20 9.58 -0.55
CA ASP A 53 12.61 10.00 -0.50
C ASP A 53 13.08 10.44 0.88
N HIS A 54 12.28 11.22 1.59
CA HIS A 54 12.58 11.67 2.95
C HIS A 54 12.81 10.47 3.87
N LEU A 55 12.07 9.36 3.70
CA LEU A 55 12.20 8.17 4.54
C LEU A 55 13.54 7.46 4.40
N LEU A 56 14.24 7.67 3.28
CA LEU A 56 15.57 7.10 3.03
C LEU A 56 16.69 7.92 3.70
N GLN A 57 16.40 9.15 4.12
CA GLN A 57 17.40 10.04 4.74
C GLN A 57 17.58 9.74 6.23
N GLY A 58 16.57 9.18 6.89
CA GLY A 58 16.67 8.75 8.28
C GLY A 58 17.10 7.29 8.39
N THR A 59 18.29 7.04 8.93
CA THR A 59 18.78 5.69 9.23
C THR A 59 17.87 4.91 10.17
N ASP A 60 17.07 5.60 10.97
CA ASP A 60 16.30 5.01 12.06
C ASP A 60 14.81 4.83 11.73
N TRP A 61 14.36 5.17 10.52
CA TRP A 61 12.92 5.25 10.25
C TRP A 61 12.33 3.96 9.67
N LEU A 62 13.17 3.11 9.09
CA LEU A 62 12.79 1.82 8.50
C LEU A 62 13.53 0.65 9.18
N MET A 63 13.72 0.73 10.49
CA MET A 63 14.30 -0.36 11.28
C MET A 63 13.27 -1.47 11.52
N ALA A 64 13.74 -2.67 11.83
CA ALA A 64 12.87 -3.77 12.24
C ALA A 64 11.90 -3.35 13.37
N ASP A 65 10.71 -3.92 13.36
CA ASP A 65 9.60 -3.65 14.28
C ASP A 65 8.98 -2.23 14.20
N ASN A 66 9.45 -1.37 13.29
CA ASN A 66 8.85 -0.06 13.09
C ASN A 66 7.51 -0.18 12.34
N LEU A 67 6.54 0.64 12.75
CA LEU A 67 5.25 0.77 12.08
C LEU A 67 5.33 1.77 10.93
N VAL A 68 4.77 1.43 9.79
CA VAL A 68 4.77 2.26 8.59
C VAL A 68 3.41 2.31 7.92
N ALA A 69 3.06 3.49 7.39
CA ALA A 69 1.85 3.73 6.62
C ALA A 69 2.09 3.44 5.14
N LEU A 70 1.22 2.61 4.55
CA LEU A 70 1.33 2.05 3.21
C LEU A 70 0.05 2.33 2.42
N ILE A 71 0.18 2.59 1.12
CA ILE A 71 -0.95 2.55 0.17
C ILE A 71 -0.62 1.62 -1.00
N PRO A 72 -1.53 0.74 -1.44
CA PRO A 72 -1.33 -0.04 -2.65
C PRO A 72 -1.51 0.84 -3.89
N THR A 73 -0.76 0.54 -4.95
CA THR A 73 -1.05 1.05 -6.30
C THR A 73 -2.20 0.28 -6.94
N LEU A 74 -2.65 0.74 -8.10
CA LEU A 74 -3.80 0.14 -8.82
C LEU A 74 -3.61 -1.33 -9.19
N ASP A 75 -2.36 -1.82 -9.23
CA ASP A 75 -2.02 -3.23 -9.51
C ASP A 75 -2.14 -4.14 -8.28
N GLU A 76 -2.34 -3.58 -7.07
CA GLU A 76 -2.35 -4.26 -5.77
C GLU A 76 -1.10 -5.10 -5.47
N GLN A 77 -0.02 -4.90 -6.22
CA GLN A 77 1.25 -5.61 -6.04
C GLN A 77 2.31 -4.67 -5.49
N THR A 78 2.33 -3.42 -5.97
CA THR A 78 3.28 -2.42 -5.53
C THR A 78 2.66 -1.56 -4.41
N TYR A 79 3.46 -1.23 -3.40
CA TYR A 79 3.02 -0.45 -2.25
C TYR A 79 3.92 0.77 -2.04
N ILE A 80 3.30 1.90 -1.74
CA ILE A 80 3.99 3.16 -1.44
C ILE A 80 4.07 3.35 0.07
N VAL A 81 5.28 3.47 0.61
CA VAL A 81 5.56 3.80 2.01
C VAL A 81 5.56 5.31 2.17
N LEU A 82 4.58 5.84 2.93
CA LEU A 82 4.36 7.29 3.07
C LEU A 82 5.01 7.88 4.32
N ALA A 83 4.94 7.16 5.45
CA ALA A 83 5.40 7.67 6.74
C ALA A 83 5.70 6.54 7.73
N ARG A 84 6.57 6.83 8.71
CA ARG A 84 6.67 6.05 9.94
C ARG A 84 5.57 6.47 10.92
N VAL A 85 4.92 5.50 11.54
CA VAL A 85 3.88 5.72 12.55
C VAL A 85 4.51 5.62 13.94
N VAL A 86 4.21 6.59 14.81
CA VAL A 86 4.71 6.66 16.19
C VAL A 86 3.57 6.88 17.16
N SER A 87 3.66 6.30 18.36
CA SER A 87 2.76 6.63 19.48
C SER A 87 3.26 7.88 20.19
N VAL A 88 2.33 8.69 20.68
CA VAL A 88 2.57 9.84 21.58
C VAL A 88 2.27 9.41 23.01
#